data_AF-A0A0S7ZER4-F1
#
_entry.id   AF-A0A0S7ZER4-F1
#
_cell.length_a   1.000
_cell.length_b   1.000
_cell.length_c   1.000
_cell.angle_alpha   90.00
_cell.angle_beta   90.00
_cell.angle_gamma   90.00
#
_symmetry.space_group_name_H-M   'P 1'
#
loop_
_entity.id
_entity.type
_entity.pdbx_description
1 polymer ?
#
loop_
_entity_poly.entity_id
_entity_poly.type
_entity_poly.pdbx_seq_one_letter_code
_entity_poly.pdbx_strand_id
1 'polypeptide(L)'
;MAINVSSKASWPGNKLSNFPPAPFVIDGVKCASAEGFIQALKFKDPEMQRHVCSLVGLAAKRQGRKANRRVRHQRKVWWQGREFGFRSPEHLDLIERALRAKFTQNDSARRALLATRDATLTHSTGHRESPHTSLPARDFVRMLYRIRAELQAA
;
A
#
# COMPACT_ATOMS: atom_id res chain seq x y z
N MET A 1 7.91 5.39 22.53
CA MET A 1 8.86 5.23 21.39
C MET A 1 8.13 5.49 20.09
N ALA A 2 8.73 6.17 19.12
CA ALA A 2 8.14 6.40 17.79
C ALA A 2 8.88 5.61 16.72
N ILE A 3 8.14 4.97 15.81
CA ILE A 3 8.68 4.21 14.67
C ILE A 3 8.24 4.89 13.39
N ASN A 4 9.21 5.40 12.63
CA ASN A 4 8.96 5.91 11.28
C ASN A 4 8.83 4.74 10.30
N VAL A 5 7.67 4.61 9.67
CA VAL A 5 7.41 3.64 8.62
C VAL A 5 7.85 4.24 7.30
N SER A 6 9.08 3.94 6.87
CA SER A 6 9.56 4.34 5.54
C SER A 6 10.53 3.30 5.00
N SER A 7 10.68 3.22 3.68
CA SER A 7 11.59 2.25 3.06
C SER A 7 13.07 2.43 3.45
N LYS A 8 13.43 3.60 3.98
CA LYS A 8 14.78 3.93 4.46
C LYS A 8 14.94 3.79 5.98
N ALA A 9 13.88 3.45 6.72
CA ALA A 9 13.97 3.29 8.17
C ALA A 9 14.71 2.00 8.57
N SER A 10 15.08 1.88 9.84
CA SER A 10 15.50 0.62 10.42
C SER A 10 14.30 -0.34 10.58
N TRP A 11 14.58 -1.60 10.91
CA TRP A 11 13.55 -2.54 11.33
C TRP A 11 12.90 -2.07 12.64
N PRO A 12 11.57 -2.20 12.81
CA PRO A 12 10.61 -2.81 11.88
C PRO A 12 10.08 -1.86 10.79
N GLY A 13 10.32 -0.55 10.89
CA GLY A 13 9.73 0.49 10.04
C GLY A 13 9.90 0.27 8.52
N ASN A 14 11.06 -0.22 8.07
CA ASN A 14 11.28 -0.54 6.66
C ASN A 14 10.32 -1.60 6.11
N LYS A 15 10.11 -2.70 6.85
CA LYS A 15 9.22 -3.81 6.46
C LYS A 15 7.75 -3.40 6.43
N LEU A 16 7.37 -2.41 7.24
CA LEU A 16 6.01 -1.88 7.27
C LEU A 16 5.67 -1.02 6.05
N SER A 17 6.66 -0.39 5.42
CA SER A 17 6.45 0.43 4.23
C SER A 17 5.90 -0.37 3.03
N ASN A 18 5.38 0.32 2.02
CA ASN A 18 4.77 -0.33 0.85
C ASN A 18 5.79 -0.93 -0.13
N PHE A 19 7.06 -0.53 -0.03
CA PHE A 19 8.10 -0.81 -1.03
C PHE A 19 8.65 -2.24 -1.02
N PRO A 20 9.02 -2.82 0.14
CA PRO A 20 9.67 -4.13 0.17
C PRO A 20 8.78 -5.24 -0.39
N PRO A 21 9.38 -6.33 -0.90
CA PRO A 21 8.66 -7.55 -1.19
C PRO A 21 7.92 -8.04 0.06
N ALA A 22 6.62 -8.21 -0.08
CA ALA A 22 5.75 -8.82 0.93
C ALA A 22 4.56 -9.41 0.16
N PRO A 23 4.72 -10.57 -0.48
CA PRO A 23 3.70 -11.12 -1.36
C PRO A 23 2.39 -11.43 -0.62
N PHE A 24 1.27 -11.17 -1.29
CA PHE A 24 -0.09 -11.49 -0.83
C PHE A 24 -1.02 -11.71 -2.02
N VAL A 25 -2.21 -12.25 -1.74
CA VAL A 25 -3.30 -12.43 -2.69
C VAL A 25 -4.49 -11.57 -2.27
N ILE A 26 -5.05 -10.83 -3.22
CA ILE A 26 -6.29 -10.06 -3.04
C ILE A 26 -7.21 -10.30 -4.24
N ASP A 27 -8.45 -10.68 -3.98
CA ASP A 27 -9.47 -10.99 -4.99
C ASP A 27 -8.95 -11.95 -6.09
N GLY A 28 -8.17 -12.96 -5.69
CA GLY A 28 -7.56 -13.94 -6.60
C GLY A 28 -6.29 -13.48 -7.33
N VAL A 29 -5.87 -12.21 -7.19
CA VAL A 29 -4.66 -11.67 -7.84
C VAL A 29 -3.47 -11.70 -6.89
N LYS A 30 -2.36 -12.30 -7.33
CA LYS A 30 -1.07 -12.27 -6.63
C LYS A 30 -0.40 -10.91 -6.81
N CYS A 31 -0.02 -10.26 -5.71
CA CYS A 31 0.76 -9.02 -5.71
C CYS A 31 2.05 -9.22 -4.91
N ALA A 32 3.19 -8.80 -5.48
CA ALA A 32 4.51 -8.98 -4.89
C ALA A 32 4.81 -7.97 -3.76
N SER A 33 4.15 -6.81 -3.78
CA SER A 33 4.18 -5.83 -2.68
C SER A 33 2.95 -4.92 -2.69
N ALA A 34 2.76 -4.18 -1.59
CA ALA A 34 1.70 -3.16 -1.50
C ALA A 34 1.91 -2.01 -2.50
N GLU A 35 3.17 -1.62 -2.77
CA GLU A 35 3.48 -0.64 -3.81
C GLU A 35 3.03 -1.14 -5.19
N GLY A 36 3.28 -2.41 -5.53
CA GLY A 36 2.79 -3.04 -6.76
C GLY A 36 1.28 -2.89 -6.90
N PHE A 37 0.53 -3.26 -5.86
CA PHE A 37 -0.92 -3.12 -5.84
C PHE A 37 -1.39 -1.67 -5.99
N ILE A 38 -0.90 -0.74 -5.19
CA ILE A 38 -1.32 0.68 -5.23
C ILE A 38 -1.04 1.31 -6.60
N GLN A 39 0.05 0.93 -7.26
CA GLN A 39 0.37 1.41 -8.61
C GLN A 39 -0.49 0.73 -9.68
N ALA A 40 -0.86 -0.55 -9.49
CA ALA A 40 -1.76 -1.28 -10.38
C ALA A 40 -3.13 -0.60 -10.49
N LEU A 41 -3.66 -0.06 -9.39
CA LEU A 41 -4.96 0.65 -9.36
C LEU A 41 -5.07 1.80 -10.37
N LYS A 42 -3.95 2.33 -10.85
CA LYS A 42 -3.92 3.43 -11.82
C LYS A 42 -4.24 2.99 -13.25
N PHE A 43 -4.30 1.70 -13.53
CA PHE A 43 -4.53 1.12 -14.86
C PHE A 43 -5.92 0.51 -14.95
N LYS A 44 -6.62 0.75 -16.06
CA LYS A 44 -7.97 0.20 -16.30
C LYS A 44 -7.95 -1.27 -16.70
N ASP A 45 -6.98 -1.65 -17.52
CA ASP A 45 -6.82 -3.00 -18.04
C ASP A 45 -6.38 -3.98 -16.92
N PRO A 46 -7.16 -5.04 -16.64
CA PRO A 46 -6.82 -6.05 -15.65
C PRO A 46 -5.50 -6.79 -15.92
N GLU A 47 -5.13 -7.04 -17.17
CA GLU A 47 -3.85 -7.71 -17.48
C GLU A 47 -2.66 -6.82 -17.07
N MET A 48 -2.71 -5.54 -17.43
CA MET A 48 -1.76 -4.56 -16.94
C MET A 48 -1.76 -4.47 -15.40
N GLN A 49 -2.92 -4.52 -14.74
CA GLN A 49 -2.98 -4.54 -13.27
C GLN A 49 -2.21 -5.73 -12.69
N ARG A 50 -2.40 -6.94 -13.23
CA ARG A 50 -1.65 -8.14 -12.81
C ARG A 50 -0.16 -7.99 -13.04
N HIS A 51 0.24 -7.46 -14.20
CA HIS A 51 1.64 -7.15 -14.47
C HIS A 51 2.22 -6.19 -13.43
N VAL A 52 1.55 -5.07 -13.13
CA VAL A 52 2.06 -4.12 -12.13
C VAL A 52 2.06 -4.72 -10.72
N CYS A 53 1.09 -5.57 -10.37
CA CYS A 53 1.09 -6.31 -9.11
C CYS A 53 2.30 -7.23 -8.94
N SER A 54 2.88 -7.75 -10.02
CA SER A 54 4.11 -8.56 -9.96
C SER A 54 5.38 -7.76 -9.63
N LEU A 55 5.32 -6.43 -9.69
CA LEU A 55 6.46 -5.54 -9.46
C LEU A 55 6.59 -5.13 -7.99
N VAL A 56 7.81 -4.71 -7.60
CA VAL A 56 8.11 -4.21 -6.26
C VAL A 56 8.83 -2.86 -6.30
N GLY A 57 8.80 -2.13 -5.17
CA GLY A 57 9.57 -0.92 -4.94
C GLY A 57 9.61 0.08 -6.11
N LEU A 58 10.82 0.42 -6.56
CA LEU A 58 11.02 1.42 -7.61
C LEU A 58 10.48 0.97 -8.98
N ALA A 59 10.47 -0.33 -9.29
CA ALA A 59 9.93 -0.83 -10.56
C ALA A 59 8.42 -0.57 -10.65
N ALA A 60 7.68 -0.96 -9.60
CA ALA A 60 6.24 -0.67 -9.48
C ALA A 60 5.97 0.83 -9.54
N LYS A 61 6.71 1.64 -8.76
CA LYS A 61 6.57 3.10 -8.73
C LYS A 61 6.82 3.74 -10.10
N ARG A 62 7.86 3.30 -10.83
CA ARG A 62 8.17 3.77 -12.18
C ARG A 62 7.06 3.41 -13.16
N GLN A 63 6.54 2.20 -13.09
CA GLN A 63 5.45 1.76 -13.96
C GLN A 63 4.18 2.60 -13.70
N GLY A 64 3.77 2.76 -12.44
CA GLY A 64 2.59 3.56 -12.10
C GLY A 64 2.69 5.05 -12.44
N ARG A 65 3.90 5.63 -12.52
CA ARG A 65 4.10 7.02 -12.97
C ARG A 65 3.55 7.26 -14.37
N LYS A 66 3.59 6.26 -15.25
CA LYS A 66 3.07 6.35 -16.63
C LYS A 66 1.56 6.66 -16.67
N ALA A 67 0.82 6.29 -15.63
CA ALA A 67 -0.62 6.52 -15.54
C ALA A 67 -0.99 7.80 -14.76
N ASN A 68 -0.03 8.51 -14.15
CA ASN A 68 -0.31 9.63 -13.24
C ASN A 68 -1.10 10.76 -13.92
N ARG A 69 -0.75 11.12 -15.16
CA ARG A 69 -1.46 12.19 -15.89
C ARG A 69 -2.94 11.84 -16.06
N ARG A 70 -3.24 10.60 -16.50
CA ARG A 70 -4.61 10.12 -16.66
C ARG A 70 -5.39 10.15 -15.34
N VAL A 71 -4.82 9.60 -14.27
CA VAL A 71 -5.49 9.57 -12.95
C VAL A 71 -5.77 10.98 -12.43
N ARG A 72 -4.85 11.92 -12.66
CA ARG A 72 -5.03 13.33 -12.27
C ARG A 72 -6.19 13.99 -13.01
N HIS A 73 -6.28 13.80 -14.33
CA HIS A 73 -7.36 14.38 -15.13
C HIS A 73 -8.71 13.71 -14.86
N GLN A 74 -8.76 12.38 -14.84
CA GLN A 74 -10.01 11.63 -14.74
C GLN A 74 -10.53 11.49 -13.31
N ARG A 75 -9.67 11.71 -12.30
CA ARG A 75 -10.00 11.52 -10.88
C ARG A 75 -10.54 10.11 -10.59
N LYS A 76 -10.06 9.11 -11.34
CA LYS A 76 -10.52 7.71 -11.31
C LYS A 76 -9.36 6.73 -11.23
N VAL A 77 -9.65 5.57 -10.63
CA VAL A 77 -8.78 4.38 -10.50
C VAL A 77 -9.63 3.13 -10.71
N TRP A 78 -8.99 2.00 -10.95
CA TRP A 78 -9.67 0.77 -11.35
C TRP A 78 -9.09 -0.44 -10.65
N TRP A 79 -9.93 -1.46 -10.47
CA TRP A 79 -9.50 -2.77 -10.01
C TRP A 79 -10.43 -3.84 -10.59
N GLN A 80 -9.85 -4.79 -11.32
CA GLN A 80 -10.55 -5.93 -11.95
C GLN A 80 -11.85 -5.53 -12.68
N GLY A 81 -11.76 -4.53 -13.56
CA GLY A 81 -12.90 -4.04 -14.34
C GLY A 81 -13.82 -3.06 -13.62
N ARG A 82 -13.73 -2.93 -12.29
CA ARG A 82 -14.50 -1.94 -11.51
C ARG A 82 -13.77 -0.61 -11.44
N GLU A 83 -14.53 0.48 -11.54
CA GLU A 83 -14.05 1.85 -11.38
C GLU A 83 -14.32 2.39 -9.97
N PHE A 84 -13.40 3.22 -9.48
CA PHE A 84 -13.50 3.91 -8.19
C PHE A 84 -13.08 5.37 -8.34
N GLY A 85 -13.68 6.26 -7.53
CA GLY A 85 -13.21 7.63 -7.42
C GLY A 85 -11.81 7.68 -6.79
N PHE A 86 -10.89 8.48 -7.34
CA PHE A 86 -9.54 8.60 -6.79
C PHE A 86 -9.57 9.28 -5.40
N ARG A 87 -9.15 8.52 -4.38
CA ARG A 87 -9.28 8.87 -2.95
C ARG A 87 -10.73 8.97 -2.45
N SER A 88 -11.66 8.28 -3.11
CA SER A 88 -12.97 7.98 -2.52
C SER A 88 -12.81 7.03 -1.33
N PRO A 89 -13.80 6.96 -0.41
CA PRO A 89 -13.83 5.97 0.65
C PRO A 89 -13.61 4.54 0.12
N GLU A 90 -14.28 4.16 -0.96
CA GLU A 90 -14.20 2.82 -1.55
C GLU A 90 -12.79 2.50 -2.10
N HIS A 91 -12.11 3.51 -2.63
CA HIS A 91 -10.71 3.36 -3.05
C HIS A 91 -9.77 3.16 -1.86
N LEU A 92 -9.97 3.89 -0.76
CA LEU A 92 -9.15 3.75 0.44
C LEU A 92 -9.43 2.43 1.15
N ASP A 93 -10.69 1.99 1.20
CA ASP A 93 -11.08 0.69 1.74
C ASP A 93 -10.45 -0.45 0.94
N LEU A 94 -10.41 -0.32 -0.39
CA LEU A 94 -9.72 -1.28 -1.25
C LEU A 94 -8.21 -1.37 -0.93
N ILE A 95 -7.55 -0.24 -0.69
CA ILE A 95 -6.15 -0.22 -0.25
C ILE A 95 -6.01 -0.83 1.15
N GLU A 96 -6.91 -0.54 2.08
CA GLU A 96 -6.89 -1.11 3.43
C GLU A 96 -7.04 -2.64 3.40
N ARG A 97 -7.92 -3.19 2.55
CA ARG A 97 -8.03 -4.65 2.32
C ARG A 97 -6.73 -5.25 1.81
N ALA A 98 -6.03 -4.58 0.90
CA ALA A 98 -4.75 -5.07 0.37
C ALA A 98 -3.64 -5.02 1.42
N LEU A 99 -3.58 -3.96 2.22
CA LEU A 99 -2.65 -3.89 3.36
C LEU A 99 -2.97 -4.96 4.40
N ARG A 100 -4.25 -5.18 4.71
CA ARG A 100 -4.69 -6.26 5.59
C ARG A 100 -4.23 -7.61 5.06
N ALA A 101 -4.48 -7.91 3.79
CA ALA A 101 -4.00 -9.13 3.13
C ALA A 101 -2.47 -9.28 3.20
N LYS A 102 -1.70 -8.20 2.96
CA LYS A 102 -0.24 -8.19 3.16
C LYS A 102 0.13 -8.64 4.57
N PHE A 103 -0.45 -8.02 5.59
CA PHE A 103 -0.06 -8.26 6.97
C PHE A 103 -0.62 -9.55 7.57
N THR A 104 -1.71 -10.11 7.05
CA THR A 104 -2.23 -11.40 7.49
C THR A 104 -1.52 -12.56 6.79
N GLN A 105 -1.29 -12.46 5.49
CA GLN A 105 -0.74 -13.57 4.68
C GLN A 105 0.79 -13.63 4.65
N ASN A 106 1.50 -12.53 4.94
CA ASN A 106 2.96 -12.51 4.92
C ASN A 106 3.57 -12.48 6.34
N ASP A 107 4.19 -13.59 6.75
CA ASP A 107 4.76 -13.76 8.09
C ASP A 107 5.82 -12.72 8.47
N SER A 108 6.65 -12.30 7.50
CA SER A 108 7.68 -11.29 7.77
C SER A 108 7.07 -9.92 8.01
N ALA A 109 6.06 -9.53 7.22
CA ALA A 109 5.33 -8.29 7.40
C ALA A 109 4.51 -8.31 8.71
N ARG A 110 3.83 -9.43 8.99
CA ARG A 110 3.06 -9.65 10.23
C ARG A 110 3.92 -9.47 11.47
N ARG A 111 5.05 -10.18 11.53
CA ARG A 111 6.01 -10.09 12.65
C ARG A 111 6.56 -8.68 12.83
N ALA A 112 6.88 -7.98 11.74
CA ALA A 112 7.34 -6.60 11.82
C ALA A 112 6.26 -5.68 12.42
N LEU A 113 4.98 -5.87 12.07
CA LEU A 113 3.90 -5.02 12.58
C LEU A 113 3.63 -5.28 14.06
N LEU A 114 3.58 -6.56 14.46
CA LEU A 114 3.42 -6.95 15.86
C LEU A 114 4.61 -6.50 16.74
N ALA A 115 5.83 -6.51 16.21
CA ALA A 115 7.01 -6.03 16.91
C ALA A 115 6.95 -4.54 17.27
N THR A 116 6.08 -3.75 16.62
CA THR A 116 5.87 -2.35 17.01
C THR A 116 5.13 -2.18 18.34
N ARG A 117 4.46 -3.23 18.83
CA ARG A 117 3.69 -3.21 20.09
C ARG A 117 2.74 -2.00 20.16
N ASP A 118 2.91 -1.15 21.15
CA ASP A 118 2.18 0.09 21.43
C ASP A 118 2.87 1.34 20.86
N ALA A 119 4.01 1.19 20.17
CA ALA A 119 4.78 2.32 19.67
C ALA A 119 3.95 3.20 18.72
N THR A 120 4.20 4.51 18.78
CA THR A 120 3.61 5.48 17.87
C THR A 120 4.17 5.28 16.47
N LEU A 121 3.31 5.01 15.49
CA LEU A 121 3.67 4.90 14.08
C LEU A 121 3.59 6.28 13.40
N THR A 122 4.63 6.63 12.67
CA THR A 122 4.66 7.82 11.81
C THR A 122 5.03 7.43 10.38
N HIS A 123 4.78 8.30 9.40
CA HIS A 123 5.23 8.11 8.03
C HIS A 123 5.84 9.41 7.50
N SER A 124 7.17 9.43 7.41
CA SER A 124 7.93 10.51 6.79
C SER A 124 8.98 9.93 5.85
N THR A 125 8.98 10.42 4.61
CA THR A 125 9.98 10.08 3.60
C THR A 125 11.08 11.14 3.47
N GLY A 126 11.11 12.14 4.37
CA GLY A 126 12.04 13.28 4.30
C GLY A 126 11.71 14.31 3.21
N HIS A 127 10.53 14.22 2.60
CA HIS A 127 10.08 15.15 1.56
C HIS A 127 8.61 15.51 1.79
N ARG A 128 8.20 16.68 1.30
CA ARG A 128 6.79 17.09 1.32
C ARG A 128 5.94 16.07 0.55
N GLU A 129 4.84 15.64 1.16
CA GLU A 129 3.91 14.73 0.51
C GLU A 129 3.31 15.36 -0.75
N SER A 130 3.20 14.55 -1.81
CA SER A 130 2.55 15.00 -3.04
C SER A 130 1.04 15.12 -2.84
N PRO A 131 0.40 16.23 -3.25
CA PRO A 131 -1.06 16.36 -3.19
C PRO A 131 -1.79 15.35 -4.09
N HIS A 132 -1.06 14.59 -4.91
CA HIS A 132 -1.57 13.56 -5.81
C HIS A 132 -1.12 12.15 -5.41
N THR A 133 -0.67 11.94 -4.18
CA THR A 133 -0.42 10.58 -3.67
C THR A 133 -1.71 9.75 -3.70
N SER A 134 -1.59 8.48 -4.10
CA SER A 134 -2.72 7.53 -4.08
C SER A 134 -3.12 7.15 -2.66
N LEU A 135 -2.15 7.19 -1.73
CA LEU A 135 -2.34 6.84 -0.34
C LEU A 135 -1.66 7.92 0.52
N PRO A 136 -2.44 8.83 1.13
CA PRO A 136 -1.89 9.83 2.04
C PRO A 136 -1.32 9.20 3.31
N ALA A 137 -0.26 9.81 3.85
CA ALA A 137 0.45 9.36 5.05
C ALA A 137 -0.49 9.14 6.24
N ARG A 138 -1.45 10.07 6.44
CA ARG A 138 -2.47 9.98 7.50
C ARG A 138 -3.33 8.73 7.37
N ASP A 139 -3.81 8.44 6.16
CA ASP A 139 -4.65 7.27 5.91
C ASP A 139 -3.85 5.99 6.06
N PHE A 140 -2.62 5.96 5.52
CA PHE A 140 -1.71 4.82 5.67
C PHE A 140 -1.44 4.49 7.14
N VAL A 141 -1.04 5.48 7.94
CA VAL A 141 -0.75 5.28 9.37
C VAL A 141 -2.00 4.81 10.12
N ARG A 142 -3.17 5.39 9.84
CA ARG A 142 -4.44 4.95 10.44
C ARG A 142 -4.76 3.48 10.12
N MET A 143 -4.56 3.06 8.87
CA MET A 143 -4.75 1.66 8.45
C MET A 143 -3.79 0.73 9.21
N LEU A 144 -2.52 1.12 9.36
CA LEU A 144 -1.55 0.32 10.12
C LEU A 144 -1.96 0.13 11.59
N TYR A 145 -2.47 1.18 12.24
CA TYR A 145 -2.98 1.06 13.62
C TYR A 145 -4.15 0.07 13.72
N ARG A 146 -5.12 0.15 12.81
CA ARG A 146 -6.27 -0.77 12.78
C ARG A 146 -5.81 -2.21 12.59
N ILE A 147 -5.01 -2.45 11.56
CA ILE A 147 -4.49 -3.79 11.23
C ILE A 147 -3.66 -4.34 12.40
N ARG A 148 -2.83 -3.51 13.04
CA ARG A 148 -2.06 -3.92 14.21
C ARG A 148 -2.95 -4.36 15.37
N ALA A 149 -3.97 -3.57 15.69
CA ALA A 149 -4.91 -3.89 16.77
C ALA A 149 -5.64 -5.22 16.51
N GLU A 150 -6.10 -5.43 15.28
CA GLU A 150 -6.74 -6.69 14.89
C GLU A 150 -5.80 -7.89 15.00
N LEU A 151 -4.54 -7.76 14.57
CA LEU A 151 -3.56 -8.84 14.68
C LEU A 151 -3.11 -9.12 16.12
N GLN A 152 -3.24 -8.16 17.03
CA GLN A 152 -2.95 -8.35 18.46
C GLN A 152 -4.11 -9.00 19.22
N ALA A 153 -5.33 -8.89 18.69
CA ALA A 153 -6.53 -9.46 19.28
C ALA A 153 -6.85 -10.89 18.76
N ALA A 154 -6.18 -11.32 17.70
CA ALA A 154 -6.29 -12.65 17.09
C ALA A 154 -5.36 -13.66 17.77
#